data_AF-A0A661IIX0-F1
#
_entry.id   AF-A0A661IIX0-F1
#
_cell.length_a   1.000
_cell.length_b   1.000
_cell.length_c   1.000
_cell.angle_alpha   90.00
_cell.angle_beta   90.00
_cell.angle_gamma   90.00
#
_symmetry.space_group_name_H-M   'P 1'
#
loop_
_entity.id
_entity.type
_entity.pdbx_description
1 polymer ?
#
loop_
_entity_poly.entity_id
_entity_poly.type
_entity_poly.pdbx_seq_one_letter_code
_entity_poly.pdbx_strand_id
1 'polypeptide(L)'
;MIPFDKYCEHFQGSALGTFVGDALGREIEGWPREAVEARYGLFERMGRGLYTDDTEMMIGIMESLIESPRFDPALTAQKFLENFHPERGYGARIYGVMERIR
;
A
#
# COMPACT_ATOMS: atom_id res chain seq x y z
N MET A 1 -16.28 21.95 14.15
CA MET A 1 -16.26 20.54 13.73
C MET A 1 -16.07 20.51 12.23
N ILE A 2 -15.21 19.63 11.71
CA ILE A 2 -15.10 19.39 10.27
C ILE A 2 -16.36 18.60 9.84
N PRO A 3 -17.02 18.95 8.71
CA PRO A 3 -18.18 18.20 8.21
C PRO A 3 -17.83 16.74 7.92
N PHE A 4 -18.79 15.82 8.13
CA PHE A 4 -18.60 14.39 7.86
C PHE A 4 -18.12 14.13 6.42
N ASP A 5 -18.73 14.80 5.44
CA ASP A 5 -18.36 14.67 4.02
C ASP A 5 -16.89 15.01 3.78
N LYS A 6 -16.38 16.04 4.47
CA LYS A 6 -14.96 16.42 4.38
C LYS A 6 -14.02 15.37 4.98
N TYR A 7 -14.46 14.63 6.00
CA TYR A 7 -13.69 13.48 6.49
C TYR A 7 -13.70 12.32 5.49
N CYS A 8 -14.85 12.05 4.84
CA CYS A 8 -14.93 11.03 3.80
C CYS A 8 -14.00 11.36 2.62
N GLU A 9 -14.01 12.60 2.15
CA GLU A 9 -13.11 13.07 1.08
C GLU A 9 -11.63 12.91 1.48
N HIS A 10 -11.26 13.33 2.69
CA HIS A 10 -9.88 13.18 3.16
C HIS A 10 -9.47 11.72 3.29
N PHE A 11 -10.35 10.85 3.77
CA PHE A 11 -10.07 9.43 3.90
C PHE A 11 -9.89 8.77 2.54
N GLN A 12 -10.82 9.00 1.60
CA GLN A 12 -10.72 8.51 0.23
C GLN A 12 -9.44 9.03 -0.46
N GLY A 13 -9.16 10.32 -0.32
CA GLY A 13 -7.96 10.94 -0.84
C GLY A 13 -6.68 10.34 -0.26
N SER A 14 -6.68 9.94 1.02
CA SER A 14 -5.52 9.27 1.63
C SER A 14 -5.29 7.88 1.05
N ALA A 15 -6.34 7.07 0.86
CA ALA A 15 -6.22 5.72 0.28
C ALA A 15 -5.82 5.79 -1.21
N LEU A 16 -6.44 6.69 -1.98
CA LEU A 16 -6.08 6.94 -3.38
C LEU A 16 -4.66 7.50 -3.50
N GLY A 17 -4.26 8.40 -2.62
CA GLY A 17 -2.91 8.96 -2.57
C GLY A 17 -1.86 7.89 -2.31
N THR A 18 -2.12 6.95 -1.39
CA THR A 18 -1.26 5.79 -1.17
C THR A 18 -1.11 4.96 -2.43
N PHE A 19 -2.22 4.58 -3.08
CA PHE A 19 -2.19 3.82 -4.33
C PHE A 19 -1.39 4.53 -5.44
N VAL A 20 -1.65 5.82 -5.64
CA VAL A 20 -0.97 6.62 -6.68
C VAL A 20 0.52 6.74 -6.37
N GLY A 21 0.88 6.99 -5.11
CA GLY A 21 2.27 7.11 -4.67
C GLY A 21 3.04 5.80 -4.82
N ASP A 22 2.45 4.69 -4.41
CA ASP A 22 2.99 3.33 -4.60
C ASP A 22 3.20 3.03 -6.10
N ALA A 23 2.12 3.08 -6.88
CA ALA A 23 2.18 2.71 -8.31
C ALA A 23 3.12 3.60 -9.13
N LEU A 24 3.30 4.87 -8.74
CA LEU A 24 4.28 5.77 -9.33
C LEU A 24 5.70 5.43 -8.85
N GLY A 25 5.91 5.34 -7.54
CA GLY A 25 7.22 5.16 -6.93
C GLY A 25 7.89 3.84 -7.28
N ARG A 26 7.10 2.79 -7.53
CA ARG A 26 7.56 1.45 -7.89
C ARG A 26 8.62 1.43 -9.00
N GLU A 27 8.50 2.27 -10.04
CA GLU A 27 9.43 2.24 -11.18
C GLU A 27 10.87 2.66 -10.82
N ILE A 28 11.02 3.45 -9.77
CA ILE A 28 12.29 4.01 -9.31
C ILE A 28 12.66 3.50 -7.91
N GLU A 29 12.01 2.43 -7.45
CA GLU A 29 12.28 1.83 -6.16
C GLU A 29 13.76 1.44 -6.04
N GLY A 30 14.41 1.85 -4.94
CA GLY A 30 15.82 1.60 -4.68
C GLY A 30 16.81 2.47 -5.47
N TRP A 31 16.33 3.40 -6.31
CA TRP A 31 17.21 4.31 -7.03
C TRP A 31 17.69 5.44 -6.10
N PRO A 32 18.97 5.85 -6.19
CA PRO A 32 19.44 7.10 -5.59
C PRO A 32 18.72 8.31 -6.19
N ARG A 33 18.48 9.33 -5.38
CA ARG A 33 17.85 10.60 -5.82
C ARG A 33 18.56 11.19 -7.04
N GLU A 34 19.89 11.22 -7.02
CA GLU A 34 20.72 11.82 -8.06
C GLU A 34 20.56 11.08 -9.39
N ALA A 35 20.32 9.76 -9.36
CA ALA A 35 20.09 8.96 -10.56
C ALA A 35 18.70 9.24 -11.16
N VAL A 36 17.68 9.43 -10.32
CA VAL A 36 16.33 9.82 -10.74
C VAL A 36 16.38 11.22 -11.37
N GLU A 37 17.02 12.18 -10.70
CA GLU A 37 17.18 13.56 -11.18
C GLU A 37 17.98 13.63 -12.49
N ALA A 38 19.10 12.90 -12.60
CA ALA A 38 19.90 12.89 -13.82
C ALA A 38 19.15 12.29 -15.03
N ARG A 39 18.27 11.31 -14.80
CA ARG A 39 17.53 10.63 -15.87
C ARG A 39 16.23 11.34 -16.25
N TYR A 40 15.50 11.86 -15.27
CA TYR A 40 14.14 12.36 -15.46
C TYR A 40 13.97 13.84 -15.11
N GLY A 41 14.91 14.43 -14.37
CA GLY A 41 14.71 15.72 -13.71
C GLY A 41 13.66 15.58 -12.62
N LEU A 42 12.40 15.77 -12.99
CA LEU A 42 11.24 15.45 -12.15
C LEU A 42 10.57 14.18 -12.68
N PHE A 43 10.46 13.17 -11.82
CA PHE A 43 9.81 11.92 -12.20
C PHE A 43 8.29 12.04 -12.03
N GLU A 44 7.57 12.14 -13.15
CA GLU A 44 6.10 12.36 -13.18
C GLU A 44 5.35 11.26 -13.96
N ARG A 45 6.05 10.26 -14.47
CA ARG A 45 5.46 9.26 -15.36
C ARG A 45 5.09 8.01 -14.60
N MET A 46 3.78 7.75 -14.50
CA MET A 46 3.30 6.45 -14.05
C MET A 46 3.52 5.41 -15.15
N GLY A 47 4.04 4.25 -14.75
CA GLY A 47 4.23 3.09 -15.60
C GLY A 47 2.94 2.39 -15.98
N ARG A 48 2.88 1.08 -15.71
CA ARG A 48 1.68 0.27 -15.91
C ARG A 48 0.57 0.53 -14.88
N GLY A 49 0.80 1.40 -13.90
CA GLY A 49 -0.14 1.68 -12.81
C GLY A 49 -0.39 0.47 -11.91
N LEU A 50 0.62 -0.39 -11.73
CA LEU A 50 0.54 -1.59 -10.90
C LEU A 50 1.04 -1.28 -9.50
N TYR A 51 0.18 -1.51 -8.51
CA TYR A 51 0.51 -1.38 -7.09
C TYR A 51 1.40 -2.53 -6.56
N THR A 52 2.09 -2.30 -5.44
CA THR A 52 2.99 -3.25 -4.74
C THR A 52 2.37 -3.79 -3.45
N ASP A 53 3.18 -4.44 -2.61
CA ASP A 53 2.80 -4.86 -1.27
C ASP A 53 2.27 -3.72 -0.39
N ASP A 54 2.71 -2.47 -0.62
CA ASP A 54 2.25 -1.30 0.13
C ASP A 54 0.72 -1.13 0.04
N THR A 55 0.18 -1.09 -1.19
CA THR A 55 -1.27 -1.02 -1.41
C THR A 55 -1.97 -2.31 -1.01
N GLU A 56 -1.39 -3.48 -1.28
CA GLU A 56 -2.02 -4.77 -0.94
C GLU A 56 -2.26 -4.90 0.56
N MET A 57 -1.27 -4.52 1.37
CA MET A 57 -1.40 -4.49 2.84
C MET A 57 -2.38 -3.39 3.28
N MET A 58 -2.37 -2.21 2.65
CA MET A 58 -3.37 -1.18 2.93
C MET A 58 -4.81 -1.71 2.72
N ILE A 59 -5.06 -2.43 1.62
CA ILE A 59 -6.37 -3.05 1.34
C ILE A 59 -6.75 -4.03 2.45
N GLY A 60 -5.83 -4.92 2.86
CA GLY A 60 -6.09 -5.86 3.96
C GLY A 60 -6.47 -5.18 5.29
N ILE A 61 -5.85 -4.05 5.61
CA ILE A 61 -6.23 -3.24 6.78
C ILE A 61 -7.64 -2.67 6.62
N MET A 62 -7.98 -2.12 5.44
CA MET A 62 -9.30 -1.54 5.20
C MET A 62 -10.40 -2.61 5.25
N GLU A 63 -10.17 -3.80 4.67
CA GLU A 63 -11.11 -4.93 4.74
C GLU A 63 -11.33 -5.38 6.18
N SER A 64 -10.26 -5.48 6.97
CA SER A 64 -10.34 -5.78 8.41
C SER A 64 -11.15 -4.73 9.17
N LEU A 65 -10.97 -3.44 8.88
CA LEU A 65 -11.72 -2.36 9.54
C LEU A 65 -13.20 -2.29 9.14
N ILE A 66 -13.53 -2.70 7.91
CA ILE A 66 -14.93 -2.82 7.45
C ILE A 66 -15.63 -3.93 8.24
N GLU A 67 -14.95 -5.05 8.49
CA GLU A 67 -15.49 -6.20 9.20
C GLU A 67 -15.48 -6.01 10.73
N SER A 68 -14.43 -5.41 11.28
CA SER A 68 -14.33 -5.01 12.69
C SER A 68 -13.89 -3.55 12.83
N PRO A 69 -14.84 -2.60 13.06
CA PRO A 69 -14.53 -1.18 13.20
C PRO A 69 -13.59 -0.83 14.37
N ARG A 70 -13.44 -1.77 15.32
CA ARG A 70 -12.37 -1.76 16.32
C ARG A 70 -11.27 -2.66 15.77
N PHE A 71 -10.12 -2.07 15.43
CA PHE A 71 -8.97 -2.81 14.89
C PHE A 71 -8.75 -4.15 15.62
N ASP A 72 -8.91 -5.25 14.87
CA ASP A 72 -8.65 -6.62 15.34
C ASP A 72 -7.35 -7.12 14.71
N PRO A 73 -6.28 -7.32 15.49
CA PRO A 73 -5.01 -7.81 14.97
C PRO A 73 -5.09 -9.20 14.33
N ALA A 74 -5.91 -10.10 14.87
CA ALA A 74 -6.03 -11.47 14.36
C ALA A 74 -6.76 -11.48 13.02
N LEU A 75 -7.85 -10.72 12.92
CA LEU A 75 -8.56 -10.53 11.66
C LEU A 75 -7.68 -9.86 10.60
N THR A 76 -6.90 -8.84 10.99
CA THR A 76 -5.98 -8.16 10.08
C THR A 76 -4.89 -9.11 9.56
N ALA A 77 -4.35 -9.96 10.43
CA ALA A 77 -3.39 -11.00 10.04
C ALA A 77 -4.02 -12.00 9.05
N GLN A 78 -5.28 -12.38 9.25
CA GLN A 78 -6.02 -13.22 8.31
C GLN A 78 -6.18 -12.54 6.94
N LYS A 79 -6.57 -11.25 6.88
CA LYS A 79 -6.65 -10.52 5.61
C LYS A 79 -5.31 -10.43 4.90
N PHE A 80 -4.21 -10.27 5.64
CA PHE A 80 -2.87 -10.31 5.04
C PHE A 80 -2.55 -11.66 4.41
N LEU A 81 -2.94 -12.77 5.02
CA LEU A 81 -2.75 -14.10 4.43
C LEU A 81 -3.63 -14.34 3.20
N GLU A 82 -4.89 -13.90 3.26
CA GLU A 82 -5.86 -14.03 2.18
C GLU A 82 -5.41 -13.25 0.94
N ASN A 83 -4.87 -12.05 1.15
CA ASN A 83 -4.47 -11.15 0.08
C ASN A 83 -3.01 -11.32 -0.36
N PHE A 84 -2.24 -12.21 0.25
CA PHE A 84 -0.79 -12.31 -0.02
C PHE A 84 -0.49 -12.78 -1.44
N HIS A 85 -0.10 -11.86 -2.32
CA HIS A 85 0.39 -12.16 -3.67
C HIS A 85 1.92 -11.95 -3.71
N PRO A 86 2.75 -13.02 -3.67
CA PRO A 86 4.20 -12.91 -3.61
C PRO A 86 4.84 -12.04 -4.70
N GLU A 87 4.22 -11.96 -5.88
CA GLU A 87 4.66 -11.14 -7.01
C GLU A 87 4.53 -9.62 -6.79
N ARG A 88 3.96 -9.19 -5.66
CA ARG A 88 3.72 -7.77 -5.36
C ARG A 88 4.92 -6.99 -4.84
N GLY A 89 6.06 -7.63 -4.60
CA GLY A 89 7.30 -6.92 -4.21
C GLY A 89 7.65 -7.01 -2.74
N TYR A 90 6.87 -7.78 -1.96
CA TYR A 90 7.11 -8.11 -0.57
C TYR A 90 8.58 -8.35 -0.20
N GLY A 91 9.07 -7.60 0.78
CA GLY A 91 10.41 -7.79 1.34
C GLY A 91 10.63 -9.18 1.93
N ALA A 92 11.82 -9.76 1.74
CA ALA A 92 12.11 -11.17 2.05
C ALA A 92 11.73 -11.66 3.47
N ARG A 93 11.74 -10.76 4.48
CA ARG A 93 11.39 -11.12 5.86
C ARG A 93 9.90 -11.45 6.06
N ILE A 94 9.01 -10.91 5.23
CA ILE A 94 7.57 -11.08 5.42
C ILE A 94 7.12 -12.51 5.18
N TYR A 95 7.80 -13.27 4.31
CA TYR A 95 7.49 -14.67 4.02
C TYR A 95 7.50 -15.53 5.30
N GLY A 96 8.53 -15.37 6.13
CA GLY A 96 8.60 -16.07 7.42
C GLY A 96 7.60 -15.57 8.47
N VAL A 97 7.04 -14.37 8.29
CA VAL A 97 5.91 -13.90 9.10
C VAL A 97 4.63 -14.56 8.63
N MET A 98 4.35 -14.56 7.32
CA MET A 98 3.18 -15.20 6.72
C MET A 98 3.10 -16.69 7.10
N GLU A 99 4.22 -17.40 7.10
CA GLU A 99 4.27 -18.80 7.55
C GLU A 99 3.88 -19.00 9.03
N ARG A 100 4.14 -18.03 9.91
CA ARG A 100 3.90 -18.13 11.35
C ARG A 100 2.51 -17.68 11.78
N ILE A 101 1.88 -16.83 10.98
CA ILE A 101 0.54 -16.30 11.28
C ILE A 101 -0.58 -17.09 10.58
N ARG A 102 -0.21 -17.98 9.65
CA ARG A 102 -1.12 -18.98 9.05
C ARG A 102 -1.62 -19.97 10.09
#